data_AF-A0A2E7EK35-F1
#
_entry.id   AF-A0A2E7EK35-F1
#
_cell.length_a   1.000
_cell.length_b   1.000
_cell.length_c   1.000
_cell.angle_alpha   90.00
_cell.angle_beta   90.00
_cell.angle_gamma   90.00
#
_symmetry.space_group_name_H-M   'P 1'
#
loop_
_entity.id
_entity.type
_entity.pdbx_description
1 polymer ?
#
loop_
_entity_poly.entity_id
_entity_poly.type
_entity_poly.pdbx_seq_one_letter_code
_entity_poly.pdbx_strand_id
1 'polypeptide(L)' 'MRKFLFVVIVVISVCATAHSDESLKDHPLVKSNINLLDTWVKSQMAYKGIPGMSIAIVHDQDILYLNG' A
#
# COMPACT_ATOMS: atom_id res chain seq x y z
N MET A 1 -38.66 -16.30 8.85
CA MET A 1 -37.86 -15.09 8.56
C MET A 1 -36.71 -14.87 9.55
N ARG A 2 -36.92 -14.95 10.88
CA ARG A 2 -35.84 -14.80 11.89
C ARG A 2 -34.65 -15.77 11.71
N LYS A 3 -34.89 -17.04 11.36
CA LYS A 3 -33.84 -18.05 11.16
C LYS A 3 -32.95 -17.78 9.93
N PHE A 4 -33.54 -17.26 8.84
CA PHE A 4 -32.80 -16.87 7.64
C PHE A 4 -31.89 -15.65 7.90
N LEU A 5 -32.36 -14.68 8.70
CA LEU A 5 -31.58 -13.52 9.10
C LEU A 5 -30.31 -13.91 9.87
N PHE A 6 -30.42 -14.88 10.78
CA PHE A 6 -29.26 -15.38 11.54
C PHE A 6 -28.24 -16.09 10.65
N VAL A 7 -28.66 -16.87 9.66
CA VAL A 7 -27.75 -17.55 8.73
C VAL A 7 -26.98 -16.53 7.88
N VAL A 8 -27.65 -15.49 7.38
CA VAL A 8 -26.99 -14.44 6.58
C VAL A 8 -25.93 -13.69 7.40
N ILE A 9 -26.23 -13.35 8.66
CA ILE A 9 -25.28 -12.67 9.55
C ILE A 9 -24.05 -13.54 9.82
N VAL A 10 -24.25 -14.84 10.05
CA VAL A 10 -23.14 -15.78 10.29
C VAL A 10 -22.27 -15.95 9.04
N VAL A 11 -22.88 -16.05 7.85
CA VAL A 11 -22.15 -16.16 6.58
C VAL A 11 -21.30 -14.90 6.31
N ILE A 12 -21.85 -13.71 6.55
CA ILE A 12 -21.10 -12.45 6.39
C ILE A 12 -19.94 -12.37 7.39
N SER A 13 -20.15 -12.80 8.63
CA SER A 13 -19.11 -12.77 9.67
C SER A 13 -17.93 -13.70 9.38
N VAL A 14 -18.14 -14.82 8.67
CA VAL A 14 -17.07 -15.77 8.31
C VAL A 14 -16.24 -15.27 7.13
N CYS A 15 -16.81 -14.48 6.21
CA CYS A 15 -16.05 -13.87 5.12
C CYS A 15 -15.12 -12.74 5.58
N ALA A 16 -15.45 -12.04 6.68
CA ALA A 16 -14.67 -10.91 7.18
C ALA A 16 -13.31 -11.31 7.79
N THR A 17 -13.12 -12.57 8.19
CA THR A 17 -11.88 -13.05 8.82
C THR A 17 -10.82 -13.55 7.82
N ALA A 18 -11.10 -13.51 6.52
CA ALA A 18 -10.25 -14.08 5.48
C ALA A 18 -9.28 -13.07 4.80
N HIS A 19 -9.15 -11.84 5.31
CA HIS A 19 -8.16 -10.87 4.83
C HIS A 19 -7.17 -10.54 5.94
N SER A 20 -6.13 -11.36 6.05
CA SER A 20 -4.88 -11.00 6.72
C SER A 20 -3.75 -11.11 5.69
N ASP A 21 -3.86 -10.35 4.60
CA ASP A 21 -2.69 -10.08 3.77
C ASP A 21 -1.82 -9.08 4.54
N GLU A 22 -0.59 -9.48 4.84
CA GLU A 22 0.42 -8.54 5.32
C GLU A 22 0.60 -7.51 4.20
N SER A 23 0.14 -6.28 4.46
CA SER A 23 0.22 -5.17 3.52
C SER A 23 1.63 -5.08 2.95
N LEU A 24 1.78 -5.27 1.63
CA LEU A 24 3.07 -5.28 0.94
C LEU A 24 3.87 -3.99 1.20
N LYS A 25 3.15 -2.88 1.42
CA LYS A 25 3.72 -1.59 1.80
C LYS A 25 4.47 -1.63 3.14
N ASP A 26 4.00 -2.46 4.07
CA ASP A 26 4.57 -2.60 5.41
C ASP A 26 5.70 -3.66 5.46
N HIS A 27 5.87 -4.45 4.39
CA HIS A 27 6.95 -5.43 4.29
C HIS A 27 8.32 -4.75 4.43
N PRO A 28 9.20 -5.18 5.35
CA PRO A 28 10.44 -4.46 5.70
C PRO A 28 11.36 -4.16 4.52
N LEU A 29 11.49 -5.10 3.56
CA LEU A 29 12.32 -4.90 2.37
C LEU A 29 11.73 -3.86 1.42
N VAL A 30 10.41 -3.83 1.25
CA VAL A 30 9.72 -2.87 0.37
C VAL A 30 9.93 -1.47 0.92
N LYS A 31 9.72 -1.29 2.22
CA LYS A 31 9.96 -0.03 2.93
C LYS A 31 11.42 0.44 2.81
N SER A 32 12.38 -0.46 3.02
CA SER A 32 13.81 -0.15 2.88
C SER A 32 14.17 0.33 1.46
N ASN A 33 13.68 -0.38 0.44
CA ASN A 33 13.95 -0.05 -0.96
C ASN A 33 13.29 1.27 -1.38
N ILE A 34 12.07 1.54 -0.92
CA ILE A 34 11.40 2.82 -1.16
C ILE A 34 12.19 3.98 -0.54
N ASN A 35 12.71 3.82 0.69
CA ASN A 35 13.52 4.85 1.33
C ASN A 35 14.84 5.11 0.58
N LEU A 36 15.48 4.05 0.07
CA LEU A 36 16.68 4.18 -0.76
C LEU A 36 16.37 4.96 -2.05
N LEU A 37 15.26 4.63 -2.71
CA LEU A 37 14.80 5.34 -3.91
C LEU A 37 14.52 6.82 -3.62
N ASP A 38 13.76 7.12 -2.57
CA ASP A 38 13.42 8.50 -2.18
C ASP A 38 14.68 9.35 -1.93
N THR A 39 15.66 8.77 -1.23
CA THR A 39 16.95 9.42 -0.98
C THR A 39 17.73 9.67 -2.28
N TRP A 40 17.77 8.66 -3.16
CA TRP A 40 18.42 8.79 -4.45
C TRP A 40 17.76 9.86 -5.32
N VAL A 41 16.43 9.88 -5.43
CA VAL A 41 15.67 10.89 -6.18
C VAL A 41 15.99 12.29 -5.68
N LYS A 42 15.95 12.51 -4.36
CA LYS A 42 16.31 13.80 -3.74
C LYS A 42 17.74 14.20 -4.11
N SER A 43 18.69 13.27 -4.08
CA SER A 43 20.07 13.53 -4.50
C SER A 43 20.17 13.93 -5.98
N GLN A 44 19.42 13.27 -6.86
CA GLN A 44 19.40 13.57 -8.30
C GLN A 44 18.78 14.93 -8.57
N MET A 45 17.70 15.28 -7.87
CA MET A 45 17.06 16.58 -7.98
C MET A 45 18.03 17.70 -7.55
N ALA A 46 18.68 17.53 -6.40
CA ALA A 46 19.67 18.49 -5.91
C ALA A 46 20.87 18.62 -6.87
N TYR A 47 21.41 17.50 -7.36
CA TYR A 47 22.54 17.50 -8.28
C TYR A 47 22.22 18.14 -9.64
N LYS A 48 21.03 17.88 -10.19
CA LYS A 48 20.61 18.37 -11.51
C LYS A 48 19.90 19.73 -11.48
N GLY A 49 19.66 20.29 -10.29
CA GLY A 49 18.88 21.52 -10.15
C GLY A 49 17.42 21.37 -10.57
N ILE A 50 16.84 20.17 -10.41
CA ILE A 50 15.43 19.92 -10.72
C ILE A 50 14.57 20.47 -9.56
N PRO A 51 13.64 21.41 -9.81
CA PRO A 51 12.91 22.10 -8.74
C PRO A 51 11.89 21.22 -8.01
N GLY A 52 11.41 20.15 -8.64
CA GLY A 52 10.38 19.26 -8.09
C GLY A 52 10.21 18.00 -8.94
N MET A 53 9.76 16.91 -8.33
CA MET A 53 9.44 15.66 -9.03
C MET A 53 8.30 14.94 -8.31
N SER A 54 7.25 14.57 -9.05
CA SER A 54 6.17 13.73 -8.54
C SER A 54 6.39 12.28 -8.95
N ILE A 55 6.29 11.36 -7.99
CA ILE A 55 6.54 9.93 -8.17
C ILE A 55 5.45 9.14 -7.46
N ALA A 56 4.90 8.14 -8.15
CA ALA A 56 4.03 7.13 -7.58
C ALA A 56 4.56 5.73 -7.94
N ILE A 57 4.53 4.81 -6.96
CA ILE A 57 4.82 3.39 -7.18
C ILE A 57 3.53 2.63 -6.88
N VAL A 58 3.06 1.90 -7.90
CA VAL A 58 1.81 1.13 -7.83
C VAL A 58 2.13 -0.33 -8.07
N HIS A 59 1.59 -1.21 -7.24
CA HIS A 59 1.68 -2.66 -7.37
C HIS A 59 0.31 -3.26 -7.08
N ASP A 60 -0.20 -4.13 -7.97
CA ASP A 60 -1.52 -4.77 -7.84
C ASP A 60 -2.65 -3.83 -7.45
N GLN A 61 -2.70 -2.66 -8.11
CA GLN A 61 -3.71 -1.60 -7.88
C GLN A 61 -3.56 -0.85 -6.53
N ASP A 62 -2.58 -1.21 -5.70
CA ASP A 62 -2.24 -0.49 -4.47
C ASP A 62 -1.10 0.50 -4.67
N ILE A 63 -1.24 1.67 -4.07
CA ILE A 63 -0.19 2.70 -4.04
C ILE A 63 0.77 2.39 -2.88
N LEU A 64 1.97 1.91 -3.23
CA LEU A 64 3.02 1.62 -2.25
C LEU A 64 3.73 2.90 -1.79
N TYR A 65 3.91 3.88 -2.67
CA TYR A 65 4.58 5.15 -2.39
C TYR A 65 4.04 6.26 -3.29
N LEU A 66 3.91 7.46 -2.73
CA LEU A 66 3.51 8.69 -3.43
C LEU A 66 4.27 9.86 -2.82
N ASN A 67 4.93 10.67 -3.66
CA ASN A 67 5.63 11.88 -3.27
C ASN A 67 5.56 12.94 -4.39
N GLY A 68 5.62 14.22 -4.06
CA GLY A 68 5.49 15.32 -5.03
C GLY A 68 5.79 16.69 -4.43
#